data_AF-A0A212DCV9-F1
#
_entry.id   AF-A0A212DCV9-F1
#
_cell.length_a   1.000
_cell.length_b   1.000
_cell.length_c   1.000
_cell.angle_alpha   90.00
_cell.angle_beta   90.00
_cell.angle_gamma   90.00
#
_symmetry.space_group_name_H-M   'P 1'
#
loop_
_entity.id
_entity.type
_entity.pdbx_description
1 polymer ?
#
loop_
_entity_poly.entity_id
_entity_poly.type
_entity_poly.pdbx_seq_one_letter_code
_entity_poly.pdbx_strand_id
1 'polypeptide(L)'
;MAEDDLRPVNVVWLRLTQQMQEVGDVLVSSKKGCTTSSDCDPGFLSFNDGPESNVGATTRCCQSNGCNQDPLPAFRRNLTENGLRCPSCFAFLKETCTPTQEVLCVGEETRCVTMTGLMHPGIRFAARGCGTEAACHSKPGTLVPSGSRLLTIKKTSCRPSPQASGKAE
;
A
#
# COMPACT_ATOMS: atom_id res chain seq x y z
N MET A 1 18.52 -38.25 -2.63
CA MET A 1 17.13 -38.17 -3.11
C MET A 1 16.83 -36.70 -3.27
N ALA A 2 16.75 -36.25 -4.53
CA ALA A 2 16.50 -34.85 -4.86
C ALA A 2 15.00 -34.59 -4.80
N GLU A 3 14.55 -33.76 -3.85
CA GLU A 3 13.24 -33.12 -3.92
C GLU A 3 13.37 -31.90 -4.83
N ASP A 4 13.57 -32.14 -6.13
CA ASP A 4 13.60 -31.08 -7.13
C ASP A 4 12.22 -30.96 -7.80
N ASP A 5 11.59 -29.83 -7.50
CA ASP A 5 10.72 -29.06 -8.39
C ASP A 5 9.36 -29.64 -8.83
N LEU A 6 8.39 -29.61 -7.90
CA LEU A 6 6.96 -29.54 -8.22
C LEU A 6 6.41 -28.12 -8.03
N ARG A 7 7.17 -27.07 -8.38
CA ARG A 7 6.59 -25.72 -8.43
C ARG A 7 5.87 -25.55 -9.75
N PRO A 8 4.56 -25.26 -9.75
CA PRO A 8 3.89 -24.91 -10.99
C PRO A 8 4.55 -23.64 -11.56
N VAL A 9 4.76 -23.61 -12.88
CA VAL A 9 5.57 -22.62 -13.62
C VAL A 9 5.17 -21.16 -13.34
N ASN A 10 3.95 -20.96 -12.85
CA ASN A 10 3.38 -19.67 -12.49
C ASN A 10 3.65 -19.26 -11.03
N VAL A 11 4.43 -20.00 -10.23
CA VAL A 11 4.74 -19.63 -8.84
C VAL A 11 6.06 -18.88 -8.77
N VAL A 12 6.04 -17.72 -8.14
CA VAL A 12 7.20 -16.85 -7.91
C VAL A 12 7.46 -16.70 -6.43
N TRP A 13 8.72 -16.48 -6.07
CA TRP A 13 9.10 -16.12 -4.72
C TRP A 13 8.76 -14.67 -4.44
N LEU A 14 8.25 -14.39 -3.24
CA LEU A 14 7.79 -13.08 -2.79
C LEU A 14 8.66 -12.58 -1.65
N ARG A 15 9.01 -11.29 -1.69
CA ARG A 15 9.40 -10.46 -0.55
C ARG A 15 8.42 -9.31 -0.44
N LEU A 16 7.86 -9.14 0.74
CA LEU A 16 7.01 -8.00 1.10
C LEU A 16 7.61 -7.35 2.35
N THR A 17 7.97 -6.08 2.25
CA THR A 17 8.36 -5.27 3.41
C THR A 17 7.37 -4.14 3.56
N GLN A 18 6.83 -3.95 4.75
CA GLN A 18 5.80 -2.96 5.01
C GLN A 18 6.12 -2.15 6.26
N GLN A 19 5.81 -0.86 6.21
CA GLN A 19 5.70 0.01 7.37
C GLN A 19 4.26 0.51 7.41
N MET A 20 3.71 0.61 8.61
CA MET A 20 2.43 1.24 8.86
C MET A 20 2.59 2.12 10.08
N GLN A 21 2.15 3.36 9.97
CA GLN A 21 2.01 4.26 11.11
C GLN A 21 0.53 4.32 11.47
N GLU A 22 0.23 3.95 12.70
CA GLU A 22 -1.02 4.29 13.38
C GLU A 22 -0.71 5.31 14.49
N VAL A 23 -1.73 5.87 15.11
CA VAL A 23 -1.58 6.89 16.16
C VAL A 23 -0.60 6.43 17.24
N GLY A 24 0.60 7.06 17.27
CA GLY A 24 1.64 6.81 18.27
C GLY A 24 2.51 5.57 18.03
N ASP A 25 2.16 4.68 17.10
CA ASP A 25 2.85 3.42 16.86
C ASP A 25 3.30 3.26 15.40
N VAL A 26 4.53 2.79 15.21
CA VAL A 26 5.06 2.43 13.88
C VAL A 26 5.29 0.93 13.85
N LEU A 27 4.46 0.22 13.10
CA LEU A 27 4.65 -1.20 12.84
C LEU A 27 5.47 -1.40 11.57
N VAL A 28 6.57 -2.14 11.69
CA VAL A 28 7.35 -2.62 10.54
C VAL A 28 7.19 -4.12 10.46
N SER A 29 6.75 -4.61 9.30
CA SER A 29 6.58 -6.03 9.04
C SER A 29 7.29 -6.45 7.76
N SER A 30 7.60 -7.73 7.69
CA SER A 30 8.47 -8.29 6.67
C SER A 30 8.10 -9.74 6.45
N LYS A 31 7.70 -10.09 5.22
CA LYS A 31 7.21 -11.42 4.85
C LYS A 31 7.95 -11.95 3.64
N LYS A 32 8.40 -13.20 3.74
CA LYS A 32 8.88 -14.00 2.61
C LYS A 32 7.89 -15.13 2.35
N GLY A 33 7.75 -15.53 1.09
CA GLY A 33 6.89 -16.64 0.72
C GLY A 33 6.91 -16.88 -0.77
N CYS A 34 5.84 -17.48 -1.27
CA CYS A 34 5.59 -17.66 -2.70
C CYS A 34 4.16 -17.23 -3.03
N THR A 35 3.95 -16.78 -4.26
CA THR A 35 2.65 -16.38 -4.80
C THR A 35 2.58 -16.73 -6.28
N THR A 36 1.42 -16.61 -6.90
CA THR A 36 1.32 -16.72 -8.36
C THR A 36 1.92 -15.47 -9.02
N SER A 37 2.48 -15.62 -10.21
CA SER A 37 3.07 -14.52 -10.97
C SER A 37 2.04 -13.43 -11.31
N SER A 38 0.77 -13.80 -11.50
CA SER A 38 -0.33 -12.87 -11.75
C SER A 38 -0.76 -12.06 -10.52
N ASP A 39 -0.53 -12.60 -9.32
CA ASP A 39 -0.82 -11.95 -8.04
C ASP A 39 0.38 -11.19 -7.49
N CYS A 40 1.54 -11.29 -8.14
CA CYS A 40 2.68 -10.45 -7.82
C CYS A 40 2.65 -9.16 -8.63
N ASP A 41 2.32 -8.07 -7.94
CA ASP A 41 2.47 -6.71 -8.46
C ASP A 41 3.73 -6.08 -7.80
N PRO A 42 4.94 -6.24 -8.38
CA PRO A 42 6.17 -5.73 -7.80
C PRO A 42 6.23 -4.20 -7.88
N GLY A 43 6.86 -3.58 -6.88
CA GLY A 43 7.02 -2.13 -6.81
C GLY A 43 6.78 -1.56 -5.42
N PHE A 44 6.74 -0.23 -5.36
CA PHE A 44 6.48 0.53 -4.13
C PHE A 44 5.04 1.07 -4.12
N LEU A 45 4.30 0.66 -3.10
CA LEU A 45 2.93 1.01 -2.80
C LEU A 45 2.94 2.01 -1.65
N SER A 46 2.53 3.24 -1.94
CA SER A 46 2.27 4.25 -0.90
C SER A 46 0.80 4.65 -0.86
N PHE A 47 0.31 4.85 0.34
CA PHE A 47 -0.97 5.47 0.66
C PHE A 47 -0.84 6.19 2.00
N ASN A 48 -1.33 7.43 2.03
CA ASN A 48 -1.26 8.36 3.13
C ASN A 48 -2.59 9.13 3.17
N ASP A 49 -3.42 8.85 4.17
CA ASP A 49 -4.66 9.57 4.40
C ASP A 49 -4.57 10.52 5.61
N GLY A 50 -3.39 10.74 6.16
CA GLY A 50 -3.13 11.75 7.17
C GLY A 50 -2.09 11.34 8.21
N PRO A 51 -1.87 12.17 9.24
CA PRO A 51 -0.88 11.90 10.28
C PRO A 51 -1.21 10.67 11.13
N GLU A 52 -2.48 10.26 11.16
CA GLU A 52 -2.96 9.14 11.99
C GLU A 52 -2.86 7.78 11.29
N SER A 53 -2.74 7.76 9.95
CA SER A 53 -2.71 6.54 9.16
C SER A 53 -1.91 6.73 7.87
N ASN A 54 -0.76 6.07 7.81
CA ASN A 54 -0.03 5.89 6.56
C ASN A 54 0.51 4.47 6.50
N VAL A 55 0.35 3.82 5.35
CA VAL A 55 0.77 2.42 5.17
C VAL A 55 2.17 2.37 4.56
N GLY A 56 2.54 1.49 3.63
CA GLY A 56 3.81 1.56 2.91
C GLY A 56 4.38 0.22 2.66
N ALA A 57 4.44 -0.22 1.41
CA ALA A 57 4.91 -1.54 1.10
C ALA A 57 5.83 -1.56 -0.12
N THR A 58 6.86 -2.39 -0.05
CA THR A 58 7.62 -2.81 -1.22
C THR A 58 7.41 -4.29 -1.45
N THR A 59 6.95 -4.60 -2.65
CA THR A 59 6.79 -5.96 -3.14
C THR A 59 7.90 -6.26 -4.14
N ARG A 60 8.60 -7.39 -3.97
CA ARG A 60 9.54 -7.91 -4.95
C ARG A 60 9.22 -9.37 -5.22
N CYS A 61 9.27 -9.76 -6.49
CA CYS A 61 9.18 -11.16 -6.86
C CYS A 61 10.29 -11.58 -7.79
N CYS A 62 10.63 -12.86 -7.73
CA CYS A 62 11.67 -13.46 -8.54
C CYS A 62 11.36 -14.94 -8.77
N GLN A 63 11.82 -15.47 -9.90
CA GLN A 63 11.50 -16.83 -10.35
C GLN A 63 12.51 -17.87 -9.85
N SER A 64 13.80 -17.51 -9.76
CA SER A 64 14.86 -18.45 -9.41
C SER A 64 14.66 -19.05 -8.01
N ASN A 65 14.97 -20.33 -7.84
CA ASN A 65 14.81 -21.01 -6.57
C ASN A 65 15.57 -20.29 -5.43
N GLY A 66 14.89 -20.03 -4.31
CA GLY A 66 15.50 -19.36 -3.15
C GLY A 66 15.93 -17.90 -3.36
N CYS A 67 15.56 -17.26 -4.47
CA CYS A 67 15.97 -15.88 -4.75
C CYS A 67 15.46 -14.85 -3.73
N ASN A 68 14.52 -15.22 -2.85
CA ASN A 68 14.03 -14.35 -1.78
C ASN A 68 14.80 -14.50 -0.43
N GLN A 69 15.92 -15.23 -0.39
CA GLN A 69 16.63 -15.55 0.86
C GLN A 69 17.38 -14.40 1.52
N ASP A 70 17.84 -13.36 0.81
CA ASP A 70 18.61 -12.27 1.44
C ASP A 70 17.84 -11.63 2.61
N PRO A 71 18.56 -11.09 3.61
CA PRO A 71 17.94 -10.30 4.67
C PRO A 71 17.01 -9.24 4.10
N LEU A 72 15.83 -9.11 4.71
CA LEU A 72 14.90 -8.05 4.30
C LEU A 72 15.48 -6.71 4.78
N PRO A 73 15.55 -5.70 3.90
CA PRO A 73 16.04 -4.39 4.31
C PRO A 73 15.09 -3.81 5.37
N ALA A 74 15.65 -3.02 6.29
CA ALA A 74 14.83 -2.18 7.15
C ALA A 74 14.05 -1.21 6.25
N PHE A 75 12.75 -1.47 6.06
CA PHE A 75 11.92 -0.62 5.24
C PHE A 75 11.55 0.63 6.03
N ARG A 76 11.97 1.78 5.50
CA ARG A 76 11.55 3.10 5.98
C ARG A 76 10.95 3.86 4.82
N ARG A 77 9.71 4.33 5.01
CA ARG A 77 9.09 5.24 4.07
C ARG A 77 9.82 6.58 4.04
N ASN A 78 9.89 7.15 2.84
CA ASN A 78 10.27 8.55 2.67
C ASN A 78 9.05 9.43 2.99
N LEU A 79 9.08 10.10 4.14
CA LEU A 79 8.02 10.99 4.61
C LEU A 79 8.26 12.47 4.24
N THR A 80 9.25 12.75 3.38
CA THR A 80 9.52 14.11 2.92
C THR A 80 8.37 14.59 2.04
N GLU A 81 7.77 15.73 2.39
CA GLU A 81 6.72 16.36 1.58
C GLU A 81 7.23 16.67 0.17
N ASN A 82 6.43 16.35 -0.84
CA ASN A 82 6.82 16.50 -2.25
C ASN A 82 6.12 17.68 -2.96
N GLY A 83 5.40 18.52 -2.20
CA GLY A 83 4.71 19.70 -2.72
C GLY A 83 3.38 19.41 -3.43
N LEU A 84 2.86 18.18 -3.38
CA LEU A 84 1.52 17.84 -3.85
C LEU A 84 0.55 17.71 -2.67
N ARG A 85 -0.76 17.85 -2.93
CA ARG A 85 -1.79 17.71 -1.90
C ARG A 85 -2.99 16.90 -2.40
N CYS A 86 -3.68 16.23 -1.48
CA CYS A 86 -4.94 15.55 -1.78
C CYS A 86 -5.98 15.76 -0.69
N PRO A 87 -7.27 15.82 -1.04
CA PRO A 87 -8.32 15.77 -0.03
C PRO A 87 -8.33 14.40 0.62
N SER A 88 -8.43 14.39 1.94
CA SER A 88 -8.34 13.19 2.77
C SER A 88 -9.62 12.98 3.58
N CYS A 89 -9.94 11.70 3.77
CA CYS A 89 -10.90 11.24 4.76
C CYS A 89 -10.68 9.75 5.04
N PHE A 90 -11.08 9.32 6.23
CA PHE A 90 -11.22 7.92 6.57
C PHE A 90 -12.56 7.71 7.30
N ALA A 91 -13.33 6.70 6.91
CA ALA A 91 -14.60 6.38 7.54
C ALA A 91 -14.81 4.88 7.69
N PHE A 92 -15.15 4.46 8.91
CA PHE A 92 -15.61 3.11 9.23
C PHE A 92 -17.11 2.95 8.97
N LEU A 93 -17.52 1.71 8.70
CA LEU A 93 -18.91 1.29 8.45
C LEU A 93 -19.60 2.04 7.29
N LYS A 94 -18.83 2.73 6.45
CA LYS A 94 -19.30 3.49 5.29
C LYS A 94 -18.62 3.02 4.02
N GLU A 95 -19.32 3.15 2.91
CA GLU A 95 -18.79 2.89 1.56
C GLU A 95 -18.23 4.16 0.90
N THR A 96 -18.46 5.33 1.51
CA THR A 96 -17.92 6.60 1.04
C THR A 96 -17.54 7.47 2.24
N CYS A 97 -16.60 8.37 2.02
CA CYS A 97 -16.27 9.43 2.95
C CYS A 97 -16.20 10.77 2.22
N THR A 98 -16.66 11.82 2.89
CA THR A 98 -16.55 13.20 2.42
C THR A 98 -15.27 13.77 2.99
N PRO A 99 -14.35 14.30 2.16
CA PRO A 99 -13.14 14.92 2.64
C PRO A 99 -13.42 16.13 3.52
N THR A 100 -12.80 16.17 4.70
CA THR A 100 -12.87 17.32 5.63
C THR A 100 -11.54 18.04 5.76
N GLN A 101 -10.47 17.45 5.23
CA GLN A 101 -9.10 17.96 5.33
C GLN A 101 -8.32 17.71 4.04
N GLU A 102 -7.20 18.40 3.90
CA GLU A 102 -6.17 18.10 2.89
C GLU A 102 -4.94 17.51 3.56
N VAL A 103 -4.25 16.61 2.86
CA VAL A 103 -2.97 16.04 3.29
C VAL A 103 -1.90 16.36 2.26
N LEU A 104 -0.70 16.66 2.75
CA LEU A 104 0.49 16.82 1.90
C LEU A 104 1.02 15.44 1.52
N CYS A 105 1.26 15.26 0.23
CA CYS A 105 1.82 14.02 -0.28
C CYS A 105 3.32 13.96 0.02
N VAL A 106 3.82 12.74 0.25
CA VAL A 106 5.21 12.51 0.64
C VAL A 106 5.92 11.57 -0.32
N GLY A 107 7.24 11.70 -0.43
CA GLY A 107 8.08 10.85 -1.25
C GLY A 107 7.57 10.75 -2.69
N GLU A 108 7.26 9.53 -3.13
CA GLU A 108 6.85 9.20 -4.50
C GLU A 108 5.33 9.26 -4.73
N GLU A 109 4.56 9.79 -3.78
CA GLU A 109 3.10 9.91 -3.89
C GLU A 109 2.69 11.00 -4.89
N THR A 110 2.09 10.61 -6.01
CA THR A 110 1.75 11.52 -7.11
C THR A 110 0.27 11.50 -7.50
N ARG A 111 -0.53 10.68 -6.81
CA ARG A 111 -1.97 10.50 -7.10
C ARG A 111 -2.82 10.74 -5.86
N CYS A 112 -4.00 11.33 -6.06
CA CYS A 112 -5.07 11.27 -5.08
C CYS A 112 -5.87 10.00 -5.30
N VAL A 113 -5.80 9.10 -4.32
CA VAL A 113 -6.44 7.80 -4.32
C VAL A 113 -7.71 7.86 -3.48
N THR A 114 -8.79 7.33 -4.02
CA THR A 114 -10.01 7.00 -3.27
C THR A 114 -10.16 5.50 -3.27
N MET A 115 -10.34 4.90 -2.10
CA MET A 115 -10.51 3.45 -1.98
C MET A 115 -11.66 3.09 -1.05
N THR A 116 -12.26 1.95 -1.31
CA THR A 116 -13.25 1.32 -0.44
C THR A 116 -12.90 -0.14 -0.28
N GLY A 117 -13.28 -0.72 0.86
CA GLY A 117 -12.92 -2.09 1.16
C GLY A 117 -13.60 -2.64 2.40
N LEU A 118 -13.10 -3.80 2.82
CA LEU A 118 -13.52 -4.50 4.02
C LEU A 118 -12.31 -4.71 4.94
N MET A 119 -12.43 -4.28 6.18
CA MET A 119 -11.51 -4.61 7.25
C MET A 119 -12.02 -5.87 7.95
N HIS A 120 -11.17 -6.89 8.12
CA HIS A 120 -11.59 -8.11 8.82
C HIS A 120 -12.04 -7.81 10.27
N PRO A 121 -13.19 -8.34 10.73
CA PRO A 121 -14.09 -9.28 10.06
C PRO A 121 -15.28 -8.60 9.32
N GLY A 122 -15.05 -8.07 8.11
CA GLY A 122 -16.10 -7.60 7.20
C GLY A 122 -16.59 -6.15 7.41
N ILE A 123 -15.93 -5.36 8.25
CA ILE A 123 -16.27 -3.96 8.50
C ILE A 123 -15.95 -3.13 7.25
N ARG A 124 -16.94 -2.46 6.68
CA ARG A 124 -16.74 -1.59 5.51
C ARG A 124 -15.89 -0.39 5.89
N PHE A 125 -15.02 0.04 4.97
CA PHE A 125 -14.32 1.31 5.10
C PHE A 125 -14.26 2.05 3.76
N ALA A 126 -14.11 3.37 3.87
CA ALA A 126 -13.78 4.25 2.77
C ALA A 126 -12.64 5.18 3.18
N ALA A 127 -11.68 5.36 2.29
CA ALA A 127 -10.51 6.20 2.53
C ALA A 127 -10.19 7.05 1.29
N ARG A 128 -9.65 8.25 1.52
CA ARG A 128 -9.09 9.13 0.49
C ARG A 128 -7.79 9.72 0.98
N GLY A 129 -6.82 9.85 0.10
CA GLY A 129 -5.49 10.36 0.46
C GLY A 129 -4.54 10.42 -0.71
N CYS A 130 -3.27 10.68 -0.41
CA CYS A 130 -2.16 10.59 -1.36
C CYS A 130 -1.73 9.13 -1.55
N GLY A 131 -1.24 8.78 -2.74
CA GLY A 131 -0.68 7.48 -3.02
C GLY A 131 0.21 7.46 -4.26
N THR A 132 0.96 6.38 -4.43
CA THR A 132 1.76 6.13 -5.64
C THR A 132 0.86 5.66 -6.80
N GLU A 133 1.37 5.69 -8.03
CA GLU A 133 0.69 5.11 -9.19
C GLU A 133 0.30 3.64 -8.95
N ALA A 134 1.17 2.88 -8.28
CA ALA A 134 0.92 1.49 -7.95
C ALA A 134 -0.35 1.30 -7.10
N ALA A 135 -0.72 2.26 -6.25
CA ALA A 135 -1.94 2.19 -5.45
C ALA A 135 -3.21 2.22 -6.32
N CYS A 136 -3.17 2.95 -7.45
CA CYS A 136 -4.22 2.95 -8.47
C CYS A 136 -4.37 1.60 -9.16
N HIS A 137 -3.25 0.87 -9.25
CA HIS A 137 -3.06 -0.52 -9.68
C HIS A 137 -3.88 -1.58 -8.93
N SER A 138 -4.31 -1.28 -7.71
CA SER A 138 -4.81 -2.31 -6.79
C SER A 138 -6.08 -2.97 -7.32
N LYS A 139 -6.01 -4.29 -7.53
CA LYS A 139 -7.12 -5.10 -8.04
C LYS A 139 -8.16 -5.33 -6.93
N PRO A 140 -9.46 -5.44 -7.26
CA PRO A 140 -10.45 -5.91 -6.29
C PRO A 140 -10.03 -7.26 -5.71
N GLY A 141 -10.07 -7.38 -4.39
CA GLY A 141 -9.59 -8.56 -3.65
C GLY A 141 -8.16 -8.45 -3.13
N THR A 142 -7.38 -7.42 -3.52
CA THR A 142 -6.05 -7.19 -2.95
C THR A 142 -6.12 -7.12 -1.42
N LEU A 143 -5.25 -7.91 -0.78
CA LEU A 143 -5.13 -7.99 0.67
C LEU A 143 -3.99 -7.09 1.14
N VAL A 144 -4.32 -6.10 1.97
CA VAL A 144 -3.36 -5.18 2.57
C VAL A 144 -3.29 -5.47 4.06
N PRO A 145 -2.17 -6.00 4.58
CA PRO A 145 -1.99 -6.12 6.02
C PRO A 145 -1.98 -4.71 6.65
N SER A 146 -2.70 -4.54 7.76
CA SER A 146 -2.80 -3.27 8.49
C SER A 146 -2.80 -3.58 9.98
N GLY A 147 -1.61 -3.62 10.59
CA GLY A 147 -1.48 -4.00 11.99
C GLY A 147 -1.83 -5.46 12.22
N SER A 148 -2.70 -5.71 13.19
CA SER A 148 -3.33 -7.02 13.45
C SER A 148 -4.52 -7.31 12.52
N ARG A 149 -4.89 -6.37 11.65
CA ARG A 149 -6.06 -6.47 10.78
C ARG A 149 -5.64 -6.69 9.33
N LEU A 150 -6.58 -7.24 8.55
CA LEU A 150 -6.41 -7.43 7.12
C LEU A 150 -7.48 -6.63 6.38
N LEU A 151 -7.05 -5.77 5.46
CA LEU A 151 -7.92 -5.00 4.58
C LEU A 151 -8.06 -5.71 3.25
N THR A 152 -9.28 -5.83 2.75
CA THR A 152 -9.59 -6.29 1.40
C THR A 152 -10.08 -5.11 0.57
N ILE A 153 -9.31 -4.73 -0.44
CA ILE A 153 -9.67 -3.65 -1.36
C ILE A 153 -10.83 -4.11 -2.24
N LYS A 154 -11.88 -3.29 -2.35
CA LYS A 154 -13.03 -3.54 -3.24
C LYS A 154 -13.00 -2.66 -4.47
N LYS A 155 -12.69 -1.38 -4.28
CA LYS A 155 -12.64 -0.40 -5.37
C LYS A 155 -11.55 0.62 -5.09
N THR A 156 -10.87 1.02 -6.15
CA THR A 156 -9.93 2.14 -6.17
C THR A 156 -10.29 3.07 -7.31
N SER A 157 -10.08 4.37 -7.13
CA SER A 157 -10.09 5.35 -8.20
C SER A 157 -9.03 6.41 -7.93
N CYS A 158 -8.42 6.91 -9.01
CA CYS A 158 -7.30 7.83 -8.91
C CYS A 158 -7.49 9.06 -9.77
N ARG A 159 -6.82 10.14 -9.36
CA ARG A 159 -6.59 11.34 -10.16
C ARG A 159 -5.19 11.89 -9.87
N PRO A 160 -4.59 12.67 -10.78
CA PRO A 160 -3.35 13.38 -10.50
C PRO A 160 -3.47 14.24 -9.22
N SER A 161 -2.44 14.27 -8.39
CA SER A 161 -2.41 15.17 -7.25
C SER A 161 -2.18 16.61 -7.70
N PRO A 162 -3.02 17.58 -7.29
CA PRO A 162 -2.74 18.99 -7.55
C PRO A 162 -1.53 19.47 -6.75
N GLN A 163 -0.90 20.54 -7.24
CA GLN A 163 0.16 21.22 -6.51
C GLN A 163 -0.38 21.82 -5.21
N ALA A 164 0.47 21.80 -4.19
CA ALA A 164 0.28 22.61 -3.02
C ALA A 164 0.43 24.08 -3.41
N SER A 165 -0.66 24.76 -3.80
CA SER A 165 -0.66 26.22 -4.02
C SER A 165 0.02 26.93 -2.84
N GLY A 166 1.17 27.53 -3.15
CA GLY A 166 2.18 27.98 -2.22
C GLY A 166 3.45 28.43 -2.96
N LYS A 167 3.28 29.09 -4.10
CA LYS A 167 4.33 29.92 -4.71
C LYS A 167 3.72 31.29 -5.00
N ALA A 168 3.66 32.10 -3.96
CA ALA A 168 3.77 33.54 -4.12
C ALA A 168 5.26 33.85 -4.03
N GLU A 169 5.90 34.01 -5.18
CA GLU A 169 7.04 34.91 -5.34
C GLU A 169 6.88 35.61 -6.69
#